data_AF-A0A1Z2SIN1-F1
#
_entry.id   AF-A0A1Z2SIN1-F1
#
_cell.length_a   1.000
_cell.length_b   1.000
_cell.length_c   1.000
_cell.angle_alpha   90.00
_cell.angle_beta   90.00
_cell.angle_gamma   90.00
#
_symmetry.space_group_name_H-M   'P 1'
#
loop_
_entity.id
_entity.type
_entity.pdbx_description
1 polymer ?
#
loop_
_entity_poly.entity_id
_entity_poly.type
_entity_poly.pdbx_seq_one_letter_code
_entity_poly.pdbx_strand_id
1 'polypeptide(L)'
;MPTKKSLAEIASHRQCRLGERINLPDGTPVNATIHLVDELGNILDSIPEALKVLGKKIEHFLKVDDLVKQKNIPVEKVSRVKIEVDIDHDKAKQKNNQLVIDVIPTVLKSDLLKPSEALNKLAVKKRKSYKKGDKGDEVKLIQEALLKLGFDLGTAGADGDFGNGTKSKIELFQNSYEPKNDVHPDYKIGSADGIVGKNSIKALDEALVDGWKYEFEVIVTYKANIPENKRVVSDKSIELIKRAFENVKVRQAVITSTLRTPEEQAQIMYRNAKINFEKQYRMYRWVGKSVLDVYKNNQHSSNTVELMKNKIIEQLSEGNKTSKHCTTFEDYNKVNIIDIGVNSVLAANGNDYSIIKKLTDEFKKMADNNEIYLIDETNKSNKCWHIEISQ
;
A
#
# COMPACT_ATOMS: atom_id res chain seq x y z
N MET A 1 25.25 -2.39 28.43
CA MET A 1 24.92 -3.73 27.92
C MET A 1 23.42 -3.90 28.01
N PRO A 2 22.66 -4.05 26.90
CA PRO A 2 21.24 -4.26 27.02
C PRO A 2 20.99 -5.73 27.37
N THR A 3 20.36 -5.92 28.52
CA THR A 3 19.89 -7.19 29.08
C THR A 3 19.08 -7.99 28.06
N LYS A 4 19.66 -9.12 27.65
CA LYS A 4 19.01 -10.18 26.87
C LYS A 4 17.87 -10.74 27.73
N LYS A 5 16.64 -10.26 27.54
CA LYS A 5 15.46 -11.01 27.98
C LYS A 5 15.38 -12.24 27.07
N SER A 6 15.68 -13.41 27.64
CA SER A 6 15.52 -14.71 26.99
C SER A 6 14.07 -14.92 26.57
N LEU A 7 13.85 -15.76 25.57
CA LEU A 7 12.58 -16.28 25.01
C LEU A 7 11.64 -16.98 26.04
N ALA A 8 11.70 -16.61 27.31
CA ALA A 8 11.06 -17.25 28.45
C ALA A 8 9.62 -16.75 28.75
N GLU A 9 9.08 -15.77 28.02
CA GLU A 9 7.82 -15.10 28.43
C GLU A 9 6.59 -15.30 27.51
N ILE A 10 6.66 -16.08 26.41
CA ILE A 10 5.51 -16.18 25.45
C ILE A 10 4.80 -17.55 25.42
N ALA A 11 5.19 -18.50 26.26
CA ALA A 11 4.38 -19.72 26.54
C ALA A 11 4.12 -19.93 28.04
N SER A 12 4.28 -18.88 28.84
CA SER A 12 4.11 -18.94 30.29
C SER A 12 2.64 -18.74 30.66
N HIS A 13 2.13 -19.63 31.53
CA HIS A 13 0.86 -19.53 32.26
C HIS A 13 -0.44 -20.08 31.62
N ARG A 14 -0.39 -21.19 30.86
CA ARG A 14 -1.62 -22.00 30.74
C ARG A 14 -1.78 -22.89 31.98
N GLN A 15 -2.53 -22.41 32.95
CA GLN A 15 -3.14 -23.25 34.00
C GLN A 15 -4.09 -24.24 33.31
N CYS A 16 -3.70 -25.51 33.22
CA CYS A 16 -4.66 -26.56 32.94
C CYS A 16 -5.34 -26.95 34.25
N ARG A 17 -6.58 -26.48 34.43
CA ARG A 17 -7.45 -26.96 35.50
C ARG A 17 -8.15 -28.23 35.02
N LEU A 18 -7.73 -29.40 35.54
CA LEU A 18 -8.59 -30.58 35.46
C LEU A 18 -9.91 -30.26 36.21
N GLY A 19 -11.04 -30.39 35.52
CA GLY A 19 -12.32 -29.84 35.96
C GLY A 19 -13.02 -30.59 37.09
N GLU A 20 -12.47 -31.71 37.58
CA GLU A 20 -13.17 -32.59 38.52
C GLU A 20 -12.44 -32.72 39.87
N ARG A 21 -13.23 -33.00 40.93
CA ARG A 21 -12.71 -33.26 42.27
C ARG A 21 -12.00 -34.60 42.27
N ILE A 22 -10.68 -34.59 42.28
CA ILE A 22 -9.89 -35.82 42.50
C ILE A 22 -9.95 -36.11 44.00
N ASN A 23 -10.61 -37.20 44.37
CA ASN A 23 -10.76 -37.61 45.76
C ASN A 23 -9.51 -38.39 46.25
N LEU A 24 -8.33 -37.81 46.02
CA LEU A 24 -7.06 -38.30 46.52
C LEU A 24 -6.48 -37.28 47.51
N PRO A 25 -5.69 -37.72 48.50
CA PRO A 25 -4.97 -36.81 49.38
C PRO A 25 -4.07 -35.86 48.58
N ASP A 26 -3.94 -34.62 49.06
CA ASP A 26 -2.98 -33.69 48.49
C ASP A 26 -1.56 -34.27 48.58
N GLY A 27 -0.75 -34.03 47.55
CA GLY A 27 0.59 -34.60 47.39
C GLY A 27 0.64 -35.99 46.77
N THR A 28 -0.51 -36.65 46.53
CA THR A 28 -0.55 -37.94 45.83
C THR A 28 0.04 -37.80 44.42
N PRO A 29 1.07 -38.59 44.06
CA PRO A 29 1.61 -38.60 42.71
C PRO A 29 0.63 -39.32 41.77
N VAL A 30 0.42 -38.74 40.59
CA VAL A 30 -0.41 -39.30 39.53
C VAL A 30 0.43 -39.34 38.26
N ASN A 31 0.43 -40.47 37.57
CA ASN A 31 1.13 -40.59 36.31
C ASN A 31 0.30 -39.92 35.22
N ALA A 32 0.94 -39.10 34.40
CA ALA A 32 0.34 -38.52 33.21
C ALA A 32 1.20 -38.82 32.00
N THR A 33 0.56 -38.90 30.84
CA THR A 33 1.22 -38.98 29.55
C THR A 33 0.82 -37.79 28.70
N ILE A 34 1.83 -37.06 28.23
CA ILE A 34 1.67 -35.89 27.38
C ILE A 34 1.95 -36.31 25.95
N HIS A 35 0.92 -36.31 25.11
CA HIS A 35 1.04 -36.59 23.69
C HIS A 35 1.19 -35.29 22.91
N LEU A 36 2.26 -35.20 22.12
CA LEU A 36 2.43 -34.17 21.10
C LEU A 36 1.72 -34.66 19.83
N VAL A 37 0.79 -33.87 19.30
CA VAL A 37 -0.12 -34.30 18.23
C VAL A 37 -0.01 -33.36 17.03
N ASP A 38 0.03 -33.91 15.82
CA ASP A 38 0.05 -33.14 14.57
C ASP A 38 -1.34 -32.59 14.17
N GLU A 39 -1.45 -31.90 13.04
CA GLU A 39 -2.72 -31.33 12.56
C GLU A 39 -3.75 -32.39 12.14
N LEU A 40 -3.31 -33.60 11.78
CA LEU A 40 -4.15 -34.72 11.38
C LEU A 40 -4.64 -35.56 12.58
N GLY A 41 -4.13 -35.27 13.78
CA GLY A 41 -4.47 -36.01 14.99
C GLY A 41 -3.52 -37.16 15.32
N ASN A 42 -2.41 -37.31 14.58
CA ASN A 42 -1.41 -38.35 14.86
C ASN A 42 -0.52 -37.94 16.02
N ILE A 43 -0.23 -38.89 16.90
CA ILE A 43 0.73 -38.70 17.99
C ILE A 43 2.13 -38.70 17.38
N LEU A 44 2.82 -37.57 17.47
CA LEU A 44 4.21 -37.40 17.08
C LEU A 44 5.16 -37.99 18.11
N ASP A 45 4.85 -37.82 19.40
CA ASP A 45 5.59 -38.41 20.52
C ASP A 45 4.74 -38.37 21.80
N SER A 46 5.11 -39.17 22.80
CA SER A 46 4.49 -39.24 24.13
C SER A 46 5.55 -39.11 25.22
N ILE A 47 5.27 -38.27 26.22
CA ILE A 47 6.19 -37.93 27.31
C ILE A 47 5.50 -38.27 28.62
N PRO A 48 6.01 -39.27 29.38
CA PRO A 48 5.48 -39.55 30.71
C PRO A 48 5.93 -38.45 31.68
N GLU A 49 5.01 -37.99 32.51
CA GLU A 49 5.26 -36.98 33.54
C GLU A 49 4.50 -37.30 34.83
N ALA A 50 5.13 -37.06 35.98
CA ALA A 50 4.52 -37.27 37.29
C ALA A 50 3.90 -35.97 37.80
N LEU A 51 2.58 -35.97 38.01
CA LEU A 51 1.81 -34.83 38.49
C LEU A 51 1.45 -35.01 39.98
N LYS A 52 1.13 -33.92 40.67
CA LYS A 52 0.69 -33.95 42.08
C LYS A 52 -0.71 -33.36 42.24
N VAL A 53 -1.50 -33.98 43.10
CA VAL A 53 -2.81 -33.45 43.51
C VAL A 53 -2.62 -32.32 44.54
N LEU A 54 -3.25 -31.17 44.30
CA LEU A 54 -3.24 -29.98 45.14
C LEU A 54 -4.67 -29.42 45.24
N GLY A 55 -5.21 -29.28 46.45
CA GLY A 55 -6.56 -28.78 46.66
C GLY A 55 -7.64 -29.62 45.96
N LYS A 56 -7.46 -30.95 45.94
CA LYS A 56 -8.31 -31.91 45.20
C LYS A 56 -8.37 -31.68 43.68
N LYS A 57 -7.34 -31.07 43.10
CA LYS A 57 -7.18 -30.82 41.65
C LYS A 57 -5.75 -31.12 41.22
N ILE A 58 -5.52 -31.28 39.92
CA ILE A 58 -4.17 -31.28 39.34
C ILE A 58 -3.96 -29.91 38.69
N GLU A 59 -2.85 -29.25 39.01
CA GLU A 59 -2.40 -28.01 38.40
C GLU A 59 -0.98 -28.23 37.89
N HIS A 60 -0.79 -28.15 36.58
CA HIS A 60 0.50 -28.42 35.94
C HIS A 60 0.84 -27.36 34.89
N PHE A 61 2.12 -26.97 34.85
CA PHE A 61 2.63 -25.96 33.95
C PHE A 61 3.45 -26.63 32.84
N LEU A 62 2.96 -26.52 31.61
CA LEU A 62 3.60 -27.14 30.46
C LEU A 62 4.27 -26.09 29.56
N LYS A 63 5.54 -26.31 29.22
CA LYS A 63 6.26 -25.55 28.18
C LYS A 63 6.52 -26.45 26.98
N VAL A 64 5.71 -26.28 25.94
CA VAL A 64 5.80 -27.11 24.72
C VAL A 64 7.18 -27.02 24.07
N ASP A 65 7.82 -25.85 24.10
CA ASP A 65 9.17 -25.63 23.58
C ASP A 65 10.24 -26.51 24.23
N ASP A 66 10.09 -26.82 25.52
CA ASP A 66 11.04 -27.67 26.23
C ASP A 66 10.85 -29.14 25.85
N LEU A 67 9.59 -29.56 25.65
CA LEU A 67 9.22 -30.91 25.22
C LEU A 67 9.68 -31.20 23.78
N VAL A 68 9.44 -30.27 22.85
CA VAL A 68 9.84 -30.45 21.46
C VAL A 68 11.36 -30.42 21.31
N LYS A 69 12.08 -29.64 22.12
CA LYS A 69 13.55 -29.69 22.20
C LYS A 69 14.06 -31.02 22.73
N GLN A 70 13.46 -31.53 23.82
CA GLN A 70 13.84 -32.81 24.40
C GLN A 70 13.72 -33.95 23.39
N LYS A 71 12.71 -33.89 22.51
CA LYS A 71 12.43 -34.94 21.51
C LYS A 71 12.95 -34.62 20.11
N ASN A 72 13.65 -33.50 19.93
CA ASN A 72 14.14 -33.03 18.63
C ASN A 72 13.04 -32.92 17.55
N ILE A 73 11.85 -32.47 17.96
CA ILE A 73 10.68 -32.30 17.09
C ILE A 73 10.61 -30.83 16.65
N PRO A 74 10.43 -30.53 15.35
CA PRO A 74 10.17 -29.16 14.92
C PRO A 74 8.82 -28.67 15.47
N VAL A 75 8.81 -27.52 16.15
CA VAL A 75 7.63 -27.00 16.87
C VAL A 75 6.43 -26.78 15.94
N GLU A 76 6.70 -26.44 14.68
CA GLU A 76 5.70 -26.27 13.62
C GLU A 76 4.92 -27.54 13.28
N LYS A 77 5.45 -28.73 13.61
CA LYS A 77 4.74 -30.00 13.40
C LYS A 77 3.73 -30.30 14.51
N VAL A 78 3.91 -29.75 15.71
CA VAL A 78 3.01 -29.99 16.84
C VAL A 78 1.84 -29.01 16.78
N SER A 79 0.64 -29.53 16.53
CA SER A 79 -0.59 -28.75 16.46
C SER A 79 -1.30 -28.64 17.80
N ARG A 80 -1.24 -29.70 18.61
CA ARG A 80 -1.97 -29.89 19.87
C ARG A 80 -1.12 -30.67 20.86
N VAL A 81 -1.32 -30.39 22.13
CA VAL A 81 -0.89 -31.28 23.22
C VAL A 81 -2.12 -31.91 23.84
N LYS A 82 -2.11 -33.24 23.96
CA LYS A 82 -3.13 -34.00 24.67
C LYS A 82 -2.50 -34.55 25.94
N ILE A 83 -3.12 -34.30 27.09
CA ILE A 83 -2.67 -34.85 28.38
C ILE A 83 -3.67 -35.92 28.79
N GLU A 84 -3.18 -37.15 28.92
CA GLU A 84 -3.89 -38.26 29.55
C GLU A 84 -3.35 -38.45 30.96
N VAL A 85 -4.24 -38.59 31.94
CA VAL A 85 -3.86 -38.81 33.34
C VAL A 85 -4.30 -40.21 33.70
N ASP A 86 -3.34 -41.05 34.07
CA ASP A 86 -3.58 -42.42 34.51
C ASP A 86 -3.92 -42.41 36.01
N ILE A 87 -5.17 -42.72 36.31
CA ILE A 87 -5.67 -42.81 37.67
C ILE A 87 -6.10 -44.25 37.91
N ASP A 88 -5.46 -44.90 38.88
CA ASP A 88 -5.77 -46.25 39.32
C ASP A 88 -7.27 -46.38 39.66
N HIS A 89 -7.98 -47.19 38.87
CA HIS A 89 -9.43 -47.29 38.85
C HIS A 89 -10.02 -47.80 40.18
N ASP A 90 -9.22 -48.45 41.03
CA ASP A 90 -9.68 -49.00 42.30
C ASP A 90 -9.83 -47.94 43.42
N LYS A 91 -9.28 -46.73 43.27
CA LYS A 91 -9.37 -45.64 44.28
C LYS A 91 -10.08 -44.38 43.82
N ALA A 92 -10.41 -44.25 42.54
CA ALA A 92 -11.07 -43.07 42.00
C ALA A 92 -12.29 -43.45 41.14
N LYS A 93 -13.50 -43.23 41.67
CA LYS A 93 -14.72 -43.19 40.84
C LYS A 93 -14.72 -41.90 40.02
N GLN A 94 -14.04 -41.84 38.87
CA GLN A 94 -14.21 -40.74 37.90
C GLN A 94 -13.80 -41.14 36.48
N LYS A 95 -14.45 -40.50 35.48
CA LYS A 95 -14.24 -40.73 34.05
C LYS A 95 -12.87 -40.20 33.61
N ASN A 96 -12.28 -40.88 32.63
CA ASN A 96 -11.04 -40.50 31.96
C ASN A 96 -11.15 -39.05 31.40
N ASN A 97 -10.41 -38.10 31.99
CA ASN A 97 -10.52 -36.67 31.70
C ASN A 97 -9.36 -36.25 30.79
N GLN A 98 -9.62 -36.18 29.49
CA GLN A 98 -8.63 -35.82 28.48
C GLN A 98 -8.60 -34.29 28.27
N LEU A 99 -7.47 -33.65 28.55
CA LEU A 99 -7.26 -32.22 28.25
C LEU A 99 -6.53 -32.05 26.92
N VAL A 100 -7.03 -31.18 26.05
CA VAL A 100 -6.40 -30.84 24.77
C VAL A 100 -6.06 -29.35 24.76
N ILE A 101 -4.79 -29.02 24.58
CA ILE A 101 -4.25 -27.66 24.52
C ILE A 101 -3.75 -27.40 23.10
N ASP A 102 -4.29 -26.39 22.42
CA ASP A 102 -3.76 -25.99 21.12
C ASP A 102 -2.37 -25.36 21.27
N VAL A 103 -1.39 -25.90 20.52
CA VAL A 103 -0.05 -25.33 20.41
C VAL A 103 -0.06 -24.29 19.30
N ILE A 104 0.39 -23.09 19.64
CA ILE A 104 0.50 -21.98 18.69
C ILE A 104 1.98 -21.71 18.55
N PRO A 105 2.61 -22.13 17.45
CA PRO A 105 4.02 -21.84 17.24
C PRO A 105 4.23 -20.33 17.16
N THR A 106 5.30 -19.84 17.79
CA THR A 106 5.73 -18.44 17.67
C THR A 106 6.42 -18.25 16.33
N VAL A 107 5.60 -18.00 15.31
CA VAL A 107 6.05 -17.85 13.92
C VAL A 107 6.64 -16.46 13.70
N LEU A 108 5.97 -15.41 14.18
CA LEU A 108 6.36 -14.02 13.98
C LEU A 108 7.66 -13.70 14.74
N LYS A 109 8.52 -12.88 14.14
CA LYS A 109 9.90 -12.63 14.60
C LYS A 109 10.13 -11.19 15.06
N SER A 110 9.39 -10.21 14.55
CA SER A 110 9.53 -8.81 14.94
C SER A 110 9.15 -8.60 16.42
N ASP A 111 9.91 -7.76 17.13
CA ASP A 111 9.63 -7.47 18.55
C ASP A 111 8.22 -6.93 18.79
N LEU A 112 7.62 -6.29 17.77
CA LEU A 112 6.27 -5.74 17.83
C LEU A 112 5.19 -6.82 17.71
N LEU A 113 5.28 -7.71 16.72
CA LEU A 113 4.19 -8.64 16.39
C LEU A 113 4.35 -10.01 17.08
N LYS A 114 5.59 -10.43 17.34
CA LYS A 114 5.93 -11.69 18.01
C LYS A 114 5.20 -11.94 19.33
N PRO A 115 4.98 -10.95 20.22
CA PRO A 115 4.29 -11.17 21.50
C PRO A 115 2.80 -11.51 21.37
N SER A 116 2.16 -11.24 20.23
CA SER A 116 0.71 -11.43 20.08
C SER A 116 0.37 -12.88 19.73
N GLU A 117 -0.25 -13.62 20.66
CA GLU A 117 -0.75 -14.98 20.41
C GLU A 117 -1.76 -15.01 19.23
N ALA A 118 -2.60 -13.99 19.17
CA ALA A 118 -3.60 -13.78 18.13
C ALA A 118 -3.02 -13.67 16.72
N LEU A 119 -1.97 -12.85 16.56
CA LEU A 119 -1.30 -12.66 15.28
C LEU A 119 -0.45 -13.87 14.89
N ASN A 120 0.13 -14.58 15.87
CA ASN A 120 0.78 -15.88 15.62
C ASN A 120 -0.23 -16.92 15.12
N LYS A 121 -1.43 -17.01 15.73
CA LYS A 121 -2.54 -17.86 15.22
C LYS A 121 -2.93 -17.48 13.79
N LEU A 122 -2.96 -16.19 13.46
CA LEU A 122 -3.25 -15.72 12.10
C LEU A 122 -2.17 -16.16 11.11
N ALA A 123 -0.89 -16.05 11.48
CA ALA A 123 0.25 -16.43 10.65
C ALA A 123 0.30 -17.93 10.29
N VAL A 124 -0.42 -18.77 11.05
CA VAL A 124 -0.63 -20.21 10.76
C VAL A 124 -2.06 -20.55 10.32
N LYS A 125 -2.87 -19.57 9.90
CA LYS A 125 -4.26 -19.76 9.42
C LYS A 125 -5.21 -20.39 10.47
N LYS A 126 -4.88 -20.32 11.76
CA LYS A 126 -5.74 -20.76 12.88
C LYS A 126 -6.66 -19.63 13.41
N ARG A 127 -6.59 -18.42 12.83
CA ARG A 127 -7.48 -17.29 13.13
C ARG A 127 -7.98 -16.63 11.83
N LYS A 128 -9.16 -16.01 11.91
CA LYS A 128 -9.71 -15.17 10.82
C LYS A 128 -8.83 -13.92 10.61
N SER A 129 -8.81 -13.44 9.38
CA SER A 129 -8.13 -12.20 8.98
C SER A 129 -8.71 -10.96 9.68
N TYR A 130 -7.89 -9.91 9.80
CA TYR A 130 -8.37 -8.57 10.16
C TYR A 130 -8.71 -7.77 8.91
N LYS A 131 -9.81 -7.03 8.97
CA LYS A 131 -10.34 -6.22 7.86
C LYS A 131 -11.13 -5.03 8.39
N LYS A 132 -11.58 -4.18 7.47
CA LYS A 132 -12.40 -3.01 7.80
C LYS A 132 -13.58 -3.37 8.71
N GLY A 133 -13.69 -2.65 9.83
CA GLY A 133 -14.72 -2.82 10.85
C GLY A 133 -14.26 -3.62 12.08
N ASP A 134 -13.15 -4.34 12.00
CA ASP A 134 -12.56 -5.02 13.16
C ASP A 134 -11.93 -4.00 14.13
N LYS A 135 -11.92 -4.34 15.42
CA LYS A 135 -11.36 -3.49 16.48
C LYS A 135 -10.58 -4.30 17.51
N GLY A 136 -9.64 -3.65 18.20
CA GLY A 136 -8.94 -4.20 19.36
C GLY A 136 -7.41 -4.10 19.27
N ASP A 137 -6.74 -4.69 20.25
CA ASP A 137 -5.29 -4.55 20.43
C ASP A 137 -4.47 -5.07 19.25
N GLU A 138 -4.94 -6.12 18.57
CA GLU A 138 -4.23 -6.61 17.38
C GLU A 138 -4.36 -5.69 16.17
N VAL A 139 -5.48 -4.98 16.03
CA VAL A 139 -5.62 -3.94 15.00
C VAL A 139 -4.64 -2.81 15.29
N LYS A 140 -4.51 -2.44 16.57
CA LYS A 140 -3.53 -1.44 17.02
C LYS A 140 -2.09 -1.86 16.69
N LEU A 141 -1.71 -3.11 16.96
CA LEU A 141 -0.40 -3.64 16.59
C LEU A 141 -0.14 -3.60 15.07
N ILE A 142 -1.16 -3.91 14.25
CA ILE A 142 -1.06 -3.81 12.79
C ILE A 142 -0.85 -2.35 12.36
N GLN A 143 -1.57 -1.41 12.97
CA GLN A 143 -1.40 0.02 12.70
C GLN A 143 -0.01 0.53 13.15
N GLU A 144 0.47 0.10 14.31
CA GLU A 144 1.82 0.41 14.79
C GLU A 144 2.90 -0.14 13.86
N ALA A 145 2.69 -1.34 13.29
CA ALA A 145 3.58 -1.89 12.26
C ALA A 145 3.61 -0.98 11.03
N LEU A 146 2.45 -0.58 10.51
CA LEU A 146 2.37 0.36 9.38
C LEU A 146 3.08 1.69 9.67
N LEU A 147 2.86 2.29 10.84
CA LEU A 147 3.55 3.51 11.26
C LEU A 147 5.07 3.32 11.31
N LYS A 148 5.54 2.20 11.88
CA LYS A 148 6.98 1.86 11.89
C LYS A 148 7.53 1.67 10.49
N LEU A 149 6.75 1.20 9.53
CA LEU A 149 7.17 1.08 8.13
C LEU A 149 7.04 2.41 7.37
N GLY A 150 6.65 3.52 8.00
CA GLY A 150 6.61 4.84 7.37
C GLY A 150 5.26 5.20 6.71
N PHE A 151 4.22 4.39 6.90
CA PHE A 151 2.88 4.73 6.44
C PHE A 151 2.22 5.74 7.37
N ASP A 152 1.73 6.84 6.81
CA ASP A 152 0.95 7.83 7.56
C ASP A 152 -0.52 7.38 7.70
N LEU A 153 -0.97 7.12 8.94
CA LEU A 153 -2.36 6.80 9.30
C LEU A 153 -3.20 8.05 9.67
N GLY A 154 -2.65 9.25 9.50
CA GLY A 154 -3.28 10.50 9.86
C GLY A 154 -3.38 10.69 11.37
N THR A 155 -4.29 11.56 11.79
CA THR A 155 -4.45 11.97 13.20
C THR A 155 -4.92 10.85 14.13
N ALA A 156 -5.59 9.83 13.60
CA ALA A 156 -6.04 8.68 14.38
C ALA A 156 -4.85 7.80 14.85
N GLY A 157 -3.80 7.71 14.04
CA GLY A 157 -2.64 6.87 14.35
C GLY A 157 -3.02 5.40 14.54
N ALA A 158 -2.47 4.78 15.59
CA ALA A 158 -2.80 3.42 15.99
C ALA A 158 -3.84 3.43 17.13
N ASP A 159 -5.11 3.58 16.76
CA ASP A 159 -6.25 3.67 17.66
C ASP A 159 -6.95 2.33 17.95
N GLY A 160 -6.56 1.26 17.23
CA GLY A 160 -7.20 -0.05 17.32
C GLY A 160 -8.50 -0.17 16.55
N ASP A 161 -8.85 0.78 15.67
CA ASP A 161 -10.00 0.72 14.77
C ASP A 161 -9.57 0.48 13.31
N PHE A 162 -10.03 -0.62 12.72
CA PHE A 162 -9.73 -0.92 11.33
C PHE A 162 -10.67 -0.12 10.42
N GLY A 163 -10.43 1.18 10.31
CA GLY A 163 -11.17 2.09 9.45
C GLY A 163 -10.75 2.05 7.97
N ASN A 164 -11.27 3.00 7.19
CA ASN A 164 -10.86 3.20 5.79
C ASN A 164 -9.37 3.55 5.67
N GLY A 165 -8.85 4.38 6.59
CA GLY A 165 -7.43 4.76 6.60
C GLY A 165 -6.52 3.53 6.72
N THR A 166 -6.76 2.68 7.72
CA THR A 166 -6.03 1.42 7.91
C THR A 166 -6.13 0.52 6.68
N LYS A 167 -7.33 0.30 6.13
CA LYS A 167 -7.51 -0.51 4.91
C LYS A 167 -6.66 0.00 3.75
N SER A 168 -6.72 1.30 3.44
CA SER A 168 -5.96 1.87 2.33
C SER A 168 -4.45 1.79 2.54
N LYS A 169 -3.95 1.87 3.77
CA LYS A 169 -2.51 1.68 4.05
C LYS A 169 -2.08 0.22 3.94
N ILE A 170 -2.93 -0.73 4.30
CA ILE A 170 -2.69 -2.15 4.03
C ILE A 170 -2.65 -2.42 2.52
N GLU A 171 -3.57 -1.87 1.73
CA GLU A 171 -3.54 -2.00 0.26
C GLU A 171 -2.25 -1.42 -0.33
N LEU A 172 -1.81 -0.26 0.18
CA LEU A 172 -0.55 0.35 -0.25
C LEU A 172 0.66 -0.53 0.11
N PHE A 173 0.71 -1.04 1.34
CA PHE A 173 1.74 -1.98 1.76
C PHE A 173 1.78 -3.23 0.88
N GLN A 174 0.62 -3.87 0.67
CA GLN A 174 0.50 -5.07 -0.16
C GLN A 174 0.94 -4.84 -1.61
N ASN A 175 0.75 -3.64 -2.16
CA ASN A 175 1.20 -3.29 -3.51
C ASN A 175 2.68 -2.93 -3.59
N SER A 176 3.30 -2.48 -2.51
CA SER A 176 4.61 -1.83 -2.54
C SER A 176 5.72 -2.68 -1.94
N TYR A 177 5.39 -3.62 -1.06
CA TYR A 177 6.38 -4.47 -0.42
C TYR A 177 6.65 -5.74 -1.24
N GLU A 178 7.91 -5.98 -1.57
CA GLU A 178 8.39 -7.21 -2.18
C GLU A 178 9.16 -8.03 -1.13
N PRO A 179 8.65 -9.20 -0.70
CA PRO A 179 9.31 -10.06 0.27
C PRO A 179 10.66 -10.59 -0.22
N LYS A 180 11.63 -10.70 0.70
CA LYS A 180 12.87 -11.44 0.46
C LYS A 180 12.75 -12.91 0.83
N ASN A 181 11.76 -13.23 1.68
CA ASN A 181 11.52 -14.55 2.25
C ASN A 181 12.65 -15.08 3.15
N ASP A 182 13.52 -14.19 3.65
CA ASP A 182 14.61 -14.54 4.58
C ASP A 182 14.07 -14.88 5.98
N VAL A 183 12.98 -14.22 6.41
CA VAL A 183 12.39 -14.37 7.75
C VAL A 183 11.30 -15.43 7.74
N HIS A 184 10.43 -15.39 6.73
CA HIS A 184 9.39 -16.39 6.53
C HIS A 184 9.56 -17.05 5.16
N PRO A 185 10.00 -18.32 5.12
CA PRO A 185 10.00 -19.10 3.90
C PRO A 185 8.56 -19.33 3.39
N ASP A 186 8.43 -19.48 2.07
CA ASP A 186 7.24 -20.01 1.41
C ASP A 186 5.93 -19.24 1.64
N TYR A 187 5.97 -17.90 1.56
CA TYR A 187 4.75 -17.09 1.47
C TYR A 187 4.83 -16.07 0.32
N LYS A 188 3.65 -15.65 -0.16
CA LYS A 188 3.48 -14.56 -1.12
C LYS A 188 2.38 -13.63 -0.62
N ILE A 189 2.59 -12.32 -0.65
CA ILE A 189 1.62 -11.33 -0.13
C ILE A 189 0.21 -11.55 -0.67
N GLY A 190 0.08 -11.82 -1.97
CA GLY A 190 -1.22 -11.97 -2.64
C GLY A 190 -1.75 -10.64 -3.17
N SER A 191 -3.06 -10.53 -3.38
CA SER A 191 -3.70 -9.32 -3.90
C SER A 191 -3.71 -8.18 -2.87
N ALA A 192 -3.60 -6.95 -3.33
CA ALA A 192 -3.77 -5.75 -2.49
C ALA A 192 -5.25 -5.45 -2.21
N ASP A 193 -5.87 -6.29 -1.38
CA ASP A 193 -7.28 -6.27 -1.02
C ASP A 193 -7.61 -5.49 0.27
N GLY A 194 -6.57 -5.04 0.99
CA GLY A 194 -6.70 -4.33 2.26
C GLY A 194 -7.05 -5.24 3.43
N ILE A 195 -6.90 -6.56 3.28
CA ILE A 195 -7.18 -7.56 4.31
C ILE A 195 -5.87 -8.11 4.87
N VAL A 196 -5.77 -8.13 6.21
CA VAL A 196 -4.63 -8.72 6.90
C VAL A 196 -4.89 -10.20 7.17
N GLY A 197 -4.54 -11.03 6.19
CA GLY A 197 -4.57 -12.49 6.29
C GLY A 197 -3.23 -13.09 6.71
N LYS A 198 -3.11 -14.43 6.59
CA LYS A 198 -1.90 -15.20 6.91
C LYS A 198 -0.62 -14.63 6.28
N ASN A 199 -0.70 -14.28 5.00
CA ASN A 199 0.47 -13.82 4.25
C ASN A 199 0.76 -12.34 4.49
N SER A 200 -0.26 -11.49 4.59
CA SER A 200 -0.10 -10.07 4.93
C SER A 200 0.57 -9.88 6.29
N ILE A 201 0.24 -10.69 7.30
CA ILE A 201 0.87 -10.57 8.63
C ILE A 201 2.33 -11.04 8.62
N LYS A 202 2.65 -12.11 7.88
CA LYS A 202 4.05 -12.53 7.66
C LYS A 202 4.84 -11.47 6.93
N ALA A 203 4.23 -10.82 5.94
CA ALA A 203 4.85 -9.71 5.21
C ALA A 203 5.14 -8.50 6.09
N LEU A 204 4.18 -8.06 6.90
CA LEU A 204 4.40 -6.97 7.86
C LEU A 204 5.52 -7.31 8.84
N ASP A 205 5.55 -8.56 9.32
CA ASP A 205 6.59 -9.03 10.25
C ASP A 205 7.97 -9.05 9.61
N GLU A 206 8.10 -9.57 8.38
CA GLU A 206 9.36 -9.57 7.63
C GLU A 206 9.84 -8.15 7.34
N ALA A 207 8.95 -7.27 6.85
CA ALA A 207 9.27 -5.88 6.58
C ALA A 207 9.80 -5.15 7.82
N LEU A 208 9.25 -5.45 9.01
CA LEU A 208 9.73 -4.89 10.28
C LEU A 208 11.11 -5.42 10.67
N VAL A 209 11.37 -6.71 10.46
CA VAL A 209 12.67 -7.34 10.75
C VAL A 209 13.75 -6.81 9.82
N ASP A 210 13.42 -6.65 8.54
CA ASP A 210 14.32 -6.13 7.51
C ASP A 210 14.59 -4.62 7.63
N GLY A 211 13.83 -3.93 8.49
CA GLY A 211 13.89 -2.47 8.61
C GLY A 211 13.39 -1.74 7.35
N TRP A 212 12.57 -2.40 6.53
CA TRP A 212 12.01 -1.81 5.32
C TRP A 212 11.17 -0.58 5.64
N LYS A 213 11.23 0.43 4.77
CA LYS A 213 10.43 1.65 4.87
C LYS A 213 9.70 1.88 3.56
N TYR A 214 8.45 2.29 3.68
CA TYR A 214 7.66 2.76 2.57
C TYR A 214 8.19 4.14 2.15
N GLU A 215 8.66 4.19 0.91
CA GLU A 215 9.01 5.44 0.24
C GLU A 215 7.82 5.89 -0.60
N PHE A 216 7.28 7.07 -0.28
CA PHE A 216 6.23 7.68 -1.08
C PHE A 216 6.85 8.19 -2.38
N GLU A 217 6.67 7.44 -3.46
CA GLU A 217 7.12 7.85 -4.79
C GLU A 217 5.98 8.48 -5.58
N VAL A 218 6.24 9.66 -6.16
CA VAL A 218 5.36 10.26 -7.16
C VAL A 218 5.72 9.76 -8.55
N ILE A 219 4.71 9.18 -9.20
CA ILE A 219 4.81 8.73 -10.58
C ILE A 219 4.30 9.85 -11.50
N VAL A 220 5.14 10.30 -12.43
CA VAL A 220 4.73 11.24 -13.48
C VAL A 220 4.54 10.48 -14.78
N THR A 221 3.33 10.50 -15.30
CA THR A 221 2.96 9.79 -16.52
C THR A 221 2.46 10.74 -17.60
N TYR A 222 2.54 10.31 -18.85
CA TYR A 222 1.88 10.98 -19.97
C TYR A 222 0.58 10.29 -20.31
N LYS A 223 -0.43 11.05 -20.72
CA LYS A 223 -1.67 10.49 -21.26
C LYS A 223 -1.35 9.64 -22.48
N ALA A 224 -2.04 8.50 -22.62
CA ALA A 224 -1.74 7.48 -23.63
C ALA A 224 -1.72 8.00 -25.09
N ASN A 225 -2.45 9.08 -25.38
CA ASN A 225 -2.49 9.69 -26.71
C ASN A 225 -1.32 10.63 -27.01
N ILE A 226 -0.38 10.83 -26.06
CA ILE A 226 0.85 11.58 -26.27
C ILE A 226 1.94 10.60 -26.72
N PRO A 227 2.42 10.72 -27.98
CA PRO A 227 3.44 9.81 -28.52
C PRO A 227 4.80 10.05 -27.86
N GLU A 228 5.66 9.03 -27.84
CA GLU A 228 6.93 9.02 -27.12
C GLU A 228 7.85 10.19 -27.52
N ASN A 229 7.92 10.50 -28.83
CA ASN A 229 8.70 11.61 -29.38
C ASN A 229 8.18 13.01 -28.98
N LYS A 230 7.08 13.08 -28.22
CA LYS A 230 6.51 14.32 -27.66
C LYS A 230 6.60 14.37 -26.14
N ARG A 231 7.13 13.34 -25.48
CA ARG A 231 7.33 13.29 -24.04
C ARG A 231 8.61 14.03 -23.65
N VAL A 232 8.68 15.30 -24.01
CA VAL A 232 9.90 16.11 -24.02
C VAL A 232 10.00 17.08 -22.84
N VAL A 233 9.21 16.85 -21.78
CA VAL A 233 9.35 17.61 -20.53
C VAL A 233 10.68 17.27 -19.88
N SER A 234 11.44 18.28 -19.49
CA SER A 234 12.76 18.13 -18.90
C SER A 234 12.73 17.51 -17.51
N ASP A 235 13.85 16.93 -17.09
CA ASP A 235 14.00 16.38 -15.74
C ASP A 235 13.73 17.43 -14.65
N LYS A 236 14.21 18.67 -14.83
CA LYS A 236 13.93 19.80 -13.93
C LYS A 236 12.43 20.01 -13.73
N SER A 237 11.68 20.02 -14.83
CA SER A 237 10.22 20.19 -14.80
C SER A 237 9.53 19.00 -14.15
N ILE A 238 9.97 17.77 -14.43
CA ILE A 238 9.45 16.56 -13.81
C ILE A 238 9.68 16.58 -12.29
N GLU A 239 10.87 16.97 -11.81
CA GLU A 239 11.17 17.05 -10.38
C GLU A 239 10.33 18.12 -9.66
N LEU A 240 10.06 19.26 -10.29
CA LEU A 240 9.13 20.25 -9.75
C LEU A 240 7.70 19.71 -9.64
N ILE A 241 7.23 18.96 -10.64
CA ILE A 241 5.91 18.31 -10.61
C ILE A 241 5.87 17.26 -9.49
N LYS A 242 6.91 16.41 -9.36
CA LYS A 242 7.00 15.43 -8.29
C LYS A 242 6.90 16.10 -6.93
N ARG A 243 7.71 17.13 -6.68
CA ARG A 243 7.70 17.88 -5.42
C ARG A 243 6.33 18.46 -5.09
N ALA A 244 5.63 19.03 -6.07
CA ALA A 244 4.26 19.53 -5.87
C ALA A 244 3.31 18.42 -5.38
N PHE A 245 3.37 17.25 -6.02
CA PHE A 245 2.54 16.10 -5.70
C PHE A 245 2.93 15.43 -4.37
N GLU A 246 4.22 15.38 -4.04
CA GLU A 246 4.76 14.88 -2.77
C GLU A 246 4.33 15.73 -1.57
N ASN A 247 4.32 17.05 -1.73
CA ASN A 247 3.91 18.01 -0.70
C ASN A 247 2.44 17.81 -0.30
N VAL A 248 1.60 17.38 -1.25
CA VAL A 248 0.18 17.12 -1.01
C VAL A 248 -0.19 15.64 -0.91
N LYS A 249 0.81 14.75 -0.93
CA LYS A 249 0.67 13.28 -0.84
C LYS A 249 -0.25 12.68 -1.91
N VAL A 250 -0.13 13.17 -3.15
CA VAL A 250 -0.85 12.64 -4.33
C VAL A 250 0.14 11.81 -5.16
N ARG A 251 -0.19 10.56 -5.46
CA ARG A 251 0.77 9.57 -5.96
C ARG A 251 1.09 9.71 -7.44
N GLN A 252 0.12 10.12 -8.26
CA GLN A 252 0.31 10.09 -9.71
C GLN A 252 -0.08 11.40 -10.39
N ALA A 253 0.88 12.02 -11.07
CA ALA A 253 0.66 13.13 -11.99
C ALA A 253 0.43 12.60 -13.40
N VAL A 254 -0.48 13.25 -14.14
CA VAL A 254 -0.77 12.90 -15.53
C VAL A 254 -0.67 14.12 -16.43
N ILE A 255 0.40 14.16 -17.22
CA ILE A 255 0.64 15.17 -18.26
C ILE A 255 -0.28 14.84 -19.44
N THR A 256 -1.15 15.78 -19.79
CA THR A 256 -2.16 15.64 -20.84
C THR A 256 -1.89 16.48 -22.08
N SER A 257 -1.00 17.47 -21.96
CA SER A 257 -0.48 18.25 -23.09
C SER A 257 0.92 18.77 -22.74
N THR A 258 1.76 18.92 -23.75
CA THR A 258 3.14 19.40 -23.64
C THR A 258 3.45 20.25 -24.88
N LEU A 259 4.45 19.90 -25.70
CA LEU A 259 4.74 20.55 -26.97
C LEU A 259 3.71 20.20 -28.06
N ARG A 260 3.30 21.22 -28.82
CA ARG A 260 2.65 21.07 -30.12
C ARG A 260 3.47 21.82 -31.18
N THR A 261 3.84 21.14 -32.26
CA THR A 261 4.60 21.79 -33.33
C THR A 261 3.69 22.66 -34.21
N PRO A 262 4.25 23.61 -34.99
CA PRO A 262 3.48 24.39 -35.96
C PRO A 262 2.65 23.53 -36.92
N GLU A 263 3.21 22.42 -37.39
CA GLU A 263 2.53 21.46 -38.26
C GLU A 263 1.29 20.86 -37.57
N GLU A 264 1.43 20.37 -36.34
CA GLU A 264 0.32 19.78 -35.58
C GLU A 264 -0.78 20.80 -35.28
N GLN A 265 -0.38 22.02 -34.94
CA GLN A 265 -1.32 23.12 -34.71
C GLN A 265 -2.06 23.48 -36.00
N ALA A 266 -1.38 23.55 -37.14
CA ALA A 266 -2.01 23.75 -38.45
C ALA A 266 -3.01 22.64 -38.78
N GLN A 267 -2.64 21.38 -38.58
CA GLN A 267 -3.52 20.22 -38.81
C GLN A 267 -4.76 20.23 -37.91
N ILE A 268 -4.62 20.60 -36.63
CA ILE A 268 -5.76 20.74 -35.72
C ILE A 268 -6.69 21.86 -36.18
N MET A 269 -6.13 23.03 -36.50
CA MET A 269 -6.91 24.17 -36.98
C MET A 269 -7.63 23.84 -38.29
N TYR A 270 -6.95 23.20 -39.24
CA TYR A 270 -7.51 22.76 -40.52
C TYR A 270 -8.68 21.80 -40.33
N ARG A 271 -8.51 20.73 -39.54
CA ARG A 271 -9.56 19.74 -39.27
C ARG A 271 -10.78 20.38 -38.61
N ASN A 272 -10.57 21.24 -37.63
CA ASN A 272 -11.67 21.91 -36.93
C ASN A 272 -12.39 22.93 -37.82
N ALA A 273 -11.65 23.66 -38.67
CA ALA A 273 -12.19 24.63 -39.61
C ALA A 273 -13.04 23.94 -40.70
N LYS A 274 -12.62 22.77 -41.17
CA LYS A 274 -13.43 21.92 -42.07
C LYS A 274 -14.78 21.53 -41.47
N ILE A 275 -14.83 21.29 -40.16
CA ILE A 275 -16.07 20.93 -39.47
C ILE A 275 -16.95 22.17 -39.27
N ASN A 276 -16.39 23.26 -38.75
CA ASN A 276 -17.14 24.48 -38.50
C ASN A 276 -16.21 25.70 -38.44
N PHE A 277 -15.95 26.29 -39.61
CA PHE A 277 -15.10 27.47 -39.77
C PHE A 277 -15.55 28.63 -38.88
N GLU A 278 -16.83 29.01 -38.94
CA GLU A 278 -17.38 30.16 -38.22
C GLU A 278 -17.19 30.05 -36.70
N LYS A 279 -17.39 28.85 -36.14
CA LYS A 279 -17.12 28.58 -34.72
C LYS A 279 -15.64 28.76 -34.38
N GLN A 280 -14.74 28.19 -35.20
CA GLN A 280 -13.30 28.34 -34.98
C GLN A 280 -12.88 29.80 -35.07
N TYR A 281 -13.37 30.53 -36.08
CA TYR A 281 -13.03 31.93 -36.29
C TYR A 281 -13.46 32.82 -35.13
N ARG A 282 -14.62 32.55 -34.50
CA ARG A 282 -15.05 33.25 -33.28
C ARG A 282 -14.23 32.90 -32.03
N MET A 283 -13.72 31.68 -31.95
CA MET A 283 -12.97 31.18 -30.78
C MET A 283 -11.53 31.69 -30.74
N TYR A 284 -10.87 31.79 -31.89
CA TYR A 284 -9.48 32.22 -31.97
C TYR A 284 -9.33 33.76 -31.85
N ARG A 285 -8.24 34.19 -31.21
CA ARG A 285 -7.78 35.59 -31.22
C ARG A 285 -7.12 35.92 -32.57
N TRP A 286 -6.57 37.12 -32.69
CA TRP A 286 -6.06 37.67 -33.96
C TRP A 286 -5.01 36.76 -34.65
N VAL A 287 -4.06 36.18 -33.91
CA VAL A 287 -3.04 35.26 -34.48
C VAL A 287 -3.72 34.04 -35.11
N GLY A 288 -4.62 33.40 -34.37
CA GLY A 288 -5.34 32.23 -34.87
C GLY A 288 -6.29 32.57 -36.02
N LYS A 289 -6.91 33.75 -36.01
CA LYS A 289 -7.72 34.25 -37.13
C LYS A 289 -6.88 34.41 -38.39
N SER A 290 -5.67 34.96 -38.29
CA SER A 290 -4.77 35.11 -39.45
C SER A 290 -4.44 33.76 -40.12
N VAL A 291 -4.31 32.68 -39.33
CA VAL A 291 -4.10 31.33 -39.85
C VAL A 291 -5.40 30.74 -40.42
N LEU A 292 -6.55 31.07 -39.85
CA LEU A 292 -7.85 30.68 -40.41
C LEU A 292 -8.18 31.45 -41.70
N ASP A 293 -7.69 32.67 -41.89
CA ASP A 293 -7.80 33.40 -43.16
C ASP A 293 -7.02 32.69 -44.27
N VAL A 294 -5.82 32.16 -43.94
CA VAL A 294 -5.07 31.29 -44.86
C VAL A 294 -5.87 30.05 -45.23
N TYR A 295 -6.52 29.39 -44.26
CA TYR A 295 -7.45 28.29 -44.54
C TYR A 295 -8.56 28.72 -45.49
N LYS A 296 -9.29 29.81 -45.18
CA LYS A 296 -10.43 30.29 -45.96
C LYS A 296 -10.06 30.57 -47.41
N ASN A 297 -8.91 31.19 -47.63
CA ASN A 297 -8.43 31.55 -48.97
C ASN A 297 -7.88 30.37 -49.76
N ASN A 298 -7.59 29.24 -49.11
CA ASN A 298 -6.92 28.08 -49.72
C ASN A 298 -7.65 26.76 -49.42
N GLN A 299 -8.93 26.78 -49.05
CA GLN A 299 -9.63 25.61 -48.50
C GLN A 299 -9.75 24.41 -49.47
N HIS A 300 -9.57 24.66 -50.77
CA HIS A 300 -9.60 23.65 -51.83
C HIS A 300 -8.20 23.25 -52.35
N SER A 301 -7.14 23.89 -51.84
CA SER A 301 -5.77 23.62 -52.26
C SER A 301 -5.22 22.35 -51.57
N SER A 302 -4.34 21.60 -52.23
CA SER A 302 -3.69 20.43 -51.62
C SER A 302 -2.67 20.81 -50.54
N ASN A 303 -2.15 22.03 -50.58
CA ASN A 303 -1.13 22.55 -49.67
C ASN A 303 -1.67 23.47 -48.56
N THR A 304 -2.98 23.49 -48.29
CA THR A 304 -3.57 24.40 -47.28
C THR A 304 -2.90 24.28 -45.91
N VAL A 305 -2.64 23.06 -45.46
CA VAL A 305 -2.02 22.81 -44.14
C VAL A 305 -0.59 23.37 -44.09
N GLU A 306 0.17 23.19 -45.17
CA GLU A 306 1.52 23.72 -45.29
C GLU A 306 1.52 25.27 -45.25
N LEU A 307 0.58 25.91 -45.94
CA LEU A 307 0.42 27.36 -45.90
C LEU A 307 0.04 27.84 -44.49
N MET A 308 -0.87 27.14 -43.82
CA MET A 308 -1.23 27.42 -42.43
C MET A 308 -0.04 27.26 -41.48
N LYS A 309 0.76 26.20 -41.66
CA LYS A 309 2.00 25.96 -40.90
C LYS A 309 2.97 27.12 -41.09
N ASN A 310 3.19 27.55 -42.33
CA ASN A 310 4.10 28.66 -42.63
C ASN A 310 3.63 29.96 -41.98
N LYS A 311 2.32 30.23 -41.97
CA LYS A 311 1.77 31.38 -41.23
C LYS A 311 1.98 31.27 -39.72
N ILE A 312 1.89 30.07 -39.15
CA ILE A 312 2.22 29.84 -37.73
C ILE A 312 3.70 30.09 -37.46
N ILE A 313 4.60 29.62 -38.33
CA ILE A 313 6.05 29.83 -38.19
C ILE A 313 6.38 31.32 -38.28
N GLU A 314 5.80 32.04 -39.24
CA GLU A 314 5.92 33.50 -39.38
C GLU A 314 5.51 34.20 -38.07
N GLN A 315 4.33 33.87 -37.54
CA GLN A 315 3.85 34.46 -36.29
C GLN A 315 4.75 34.12 -35.09
N LEU A 316 5.26 32.89 -35.00
CA LEU A 316 6.19 32.51 -33.94
C LEU A 316 7.51 33.30 -34.00
N SER A 317 8.00 33.60 -35.21
CA SER A 317 9.22 34.42 -35.38
C SER A 317 9.04 35.87 -34.89
N GLU A 318 7.79 36.35 -34.82
CA GLU A 318 7.40 37.64 -34.26
C GLU A 318 7.05 37.57 -32.76
N GLY A 319 7.19 36.40 -32.12
CA GLY A 319 6.81 36.16 -30.73
C GLY A 319 5.31 35.89 -30.50
N ASN A 320 4.54 35.72 -31.58
CA ASN A 320 3.09 35.54 -31.53
C ASN A 320 2.71 34.06 -31.58
N LYS A 321 1.88 33.61 -30.62
CA LYS A 321 1.45 32.20 -30.51
C LYS A 321 -0.02 32.03 -30.88
N THR A 322 -0.32 31.05 -31.74
CA THR A 322 -1.71 30.60 -32.03
C THR A 322 -2.32 29.78 -30.90
N SER A 323 -1.49 29.14 -30.09
CA SER A 323 -1.84 28.37 -28.90
C SER A 323 -0.68 28.42 -27.92
N LYS A 324 -0.94 28.38 -26.61
CA LYS A 324 0.12 28.35 -25.59
C LYS A 324 1.13 27.22 -25.83
N HIS A 325 0.65 26.03 -26.22
CA HIS A 325 1.48 24.85 -26.51
C HIS A 325 2.17 24.88 -27.88
N CYS A 326 1.76 25.79 -28.78
CA CYS A 326 2.32 25.84 -30.12
C CYS A 326 3.63 26.62 -30.08
N THR A 327 4.75 25.92 -30.24
CA THR A 327 6.08 26.52 -30.23
C THR A 327 7.10 25.61 -30.93
N THR A 328 8.34 26.07 -31.07
CA THR A 328 9.45 25.28 -31.61
C THR A 328 10.08 24.43 -30.50
N PHE A 329 10.84 23.38 -30.86
CA PHE A 329 11.62 22.64 -29.86
C PHE A 329 12.64 23.52 -29.16
N GLU A 330 13.27 24.44 -29.89
CA GLU A 330 14.26 25.37 -29.33
C GLU A 330 13.64 26.25 -28.24
N ASP A 331 12.46 26.82 -28.49
CA ASP A 331 11.78 27.65 -27.51
C ASP A 331 11.16 26.83 -26.38
N TYR A 332 10.69 25.61 -26.67
CA TYR A 332 10.23 24.68 -25.64
C TYR A 332 11.35 24.29 -24.66
N ASN A 333 12.60 24.18 -25.15
CA ASN A 333 13.77 23.93 -24.32
C ASN A 333 14.13 25.12 -23.42
N LYS A 334 13.61 26.32 -23.70
CA LYS A 334 13.75 27.50 -22.82
C LYS A 334 12.64 27.53 -21.78
N VAL A 335 11.41 27.16 -22.18
CA VAL A 335 10.24 27.13 -21.30
C VAL A 335 9.38 25.90 -21.62
N ASN A 336 9.33 24.95 -20.69
CA ASN A 336 8.46 23.79 -20.80
C ASN A 336 7.02 24.19 -20.47
N ILE A 337 6.11 23.94 -21.40
CA ILE A 337 4.67 24.23 -21.29
C ILE A 337 3.93 22.91 -21.08
N ILE A 338 3.14 22.78 -20.01
CA ILE A 338 2.63 21.50 -19.53
C ILE A 338 1.19 21.67 -19.04
N ASP A 339 0.26 20.82 -19.53
CA ASP A 339 -1.06 20.68 -18.92
C ASP A 339 -1.13 19.41 -18.09
N ILE A 340 -1.36 19.56 -16.80
CA ILE A 340 -1.69 18.45 -15.90
C ILE A 340 -3.22 18.34 -15.81
N GLY A 341 -3.78 17.26 -16.34
CA GLY A 341 -5.22 17.13 -16.50
C GLY A 341 -5.92 16.68 -15.22
N VAL A 342 -6.86 17.50 -14.70
CA VAL A 342 -7.58 17.24 -13.44
C VAL A 342 -8.27 15.88 -13.47
N ASN A 343 -9.07 15.61 -14.51
CA ASN A 343 -9.81 14.35 -14.60
C ASN A 343 -8.88 13.13 -14.69
N SER A 344 -7.72 13.29 -15.33
CA SER A 344 -6.73 12.22 -15.46
C SER A 344 -6.03 11.95 -14.13
N VAL A 345 -5.69 13.01 -13.38
CA VAL A 345 -5.15 12.90 -12.02
C VAL A 345 -6.18 12.27 -11.09
N LEU A 346 -7.44 12.70 -11.12
CA LEU A 346 -8.50 12.10 -10.30
C LEU A 346 -8.64 10.61 -10.58
N ALA A 347 -8.74 10.22 -11.85
CA ALA A 347 -8.86 8.81 -12.23
C ALA A 347 -7.66 7.97 -11.76
N ALA A 348 -6.45 8.52 -11.82
CA ALA A 348 -5.23 7.86 -11.36
C ALA A 348 -5.09 7.79 -9.83
N ASN A 349 -5.83 8.62 -9.09
CA ASN A 349 -5.71 8.75 -7.63
C ASN A 349 -7.06 8.51 -6.93
N GLY A 350 -7.84 7.53 -7.41
CA GLY A 350 -9.03 7.03 -6.71
C GLY A 350 -10.24 7.98 -6.71
N ASN A 351 -10.26 8.97 -7.60
CA ASN A 351 -11.28 10.01 -7.72
C ASN A 351 -11.50 10.84 -6.44
N ASP A 352 -10.44 11.05 -5.65
CA ASP A 352 -10.48 11.98 -4.51
C ASP A 352 -10.51 13.44 -5.01
N TYR A 353 -11.70 14.06 -4.99
CA TYR A 353 -11.89 15.44 -5.41
C TYR A 353 -11.17 16.47 -4.50
N SER A 354 -10.75 16.10 -3.28
CA SER A 354 -9.96 16.99 -2.42
C SER A 354 -8.59 17.33 -3.03
N ILE A 355 -8.09 16.48 -3.93
CA ILE A 355 -6.85 16.67 -4.69
C ILE A 355 -6.87 17.98 -5.46
N ILE A 356 -8.02 18.38 -6.02
CA ILE A 356 -8.12 19.58 -6.85
C ILE A 356 -7.66 20.80 -6.05
N LYS A 357 -8.26 20.99 -4.87
CA LYS A 357 -7.92 22.14 -4.02
C LYS A 357 -6.47 22.06 -3.53
N LYS A 358 -6.02 20.89 -3.06
CA LYS A 358 -4.66 20.69 -2.53
C LYS A 358 -3.59 21.04 -3.58
N LEU A 359 -3.70 20.49 -4.78
CA LEU A 359 -2.75 20.76 -5.86
C LEU A 359 -2.85 22.20 -6.37
N THR A 360 -4.05 22.76 -6.50
CA THR A 360 -4.20 24.18 -6.87
C THR A 360 -3.51 25.09 -5.87
N ASP A 361 -3.70 24.86 -4.57
CA ASP A 361 -3.06 25.67 -3.52
C ASP A 361 -1.53 25.50 -3.55
N GLU A 362 -1.03 24.30 -3.82
CA GLU A 362 0.41 24.04 -3.92
C GLU A 362 1.05 24.70 -5.15
N PHE A 363 0.43 24.57 -6.33
CA PHE A 363 0.92 25.24 -7.53
C PHE A 363 0.89 26.77 -7.40
N LYS A 364 -0.09 27.33 -6.68
CA LYS A 364 -0.12 28.76 -6.38
C LYS A 364 1.09 29.19 -5.56
N LYS A 365 1.45 28.44 -4.50
CA LYS A 365 2.66 28.72 -3.71
C LYS A 365 3.93 28.65 -4.56
N MET A 366 4.05 27.65 -5.43
CA MET A 366 5.19 27.53 -6.34
C MET A 366 5.25 28.72 -7.30
N ALA A 367 4.10 29.21 -7.77
CA ALA A 367 4.02 30.40 -8.61
C ALA A 367 4.39 31.67 -7.84
N ASP A 368 3.93 31.83 -6.59
CA ASP A 368 4.31 32.94 -5.72
C ASP A 368 5.82 32.96 -5.42
N ASN A 369 6.45 31.78 -5.41
CA ASN A 369 7.90 31.60 -5.26
C ASN A 369 8.67 31.75 -6.59
N ASN A 370 8.01 32.12 -7.68
CA ASN A 370 8.59 32.22 -9.04
C ASN A 370 9.22 30.92 -9.57
N GLU A 371 8.80 29.76 -9.08
CA GLU A 371 9.32 28.46 -9.54
C GLU A 371 8.61 27.99 -10.82
N ILE A 372 7.34 28.38 -10.97
CA ILE A 372 6.49 28.10 -12.13
C ILE A 372 5.65 29.32 -12.48
N TYR A 373 5.14 29.37 -13.70
CA TYR A 373 4.00 30.22 -14.04
C TYR A 373 2.74 29.35 -14.13
N LEU A 374 1.68 29.73 -13.41
CA LEU A 374 0.43 28.96 -13.33
C LEU A 374 -0.72 29.70 -14.02
N ILE A 375 -1.45 28.98 -14.86
CA ILE A 375 -2.81 29.34 -15.27
C ILE A 375 -3.76 28.26 -14.75
N ASP A 376 -4.56 28.63 -13.76
CA ASP A 376 -5.59 27.74 -13.19
C ASP A 376 -6.78 27.64 -14.16
N GLU A 377 -6.90 26.51 -14.85
CA GLU A 377 -7.98 26.19 -15.77
C GLU A 377 -8.84 25.03 -15.26
N THR A 378 -8.77 24.74 -13.95
CA THR A 378 -9.49 23.64 -13.30
C THR A 378 -11.01 23.78 -13.42
N ASN A 379 -11.52 25.02 -13.48
CA ASN A 379 -12.93 25.36 -13.65
C ASN A 379 -13.32 25.68 -15.11
N LYS A 380 -12.41 25.48 -16.07
CA LYS A 380 -12.68 25.70 -17.50
C LYS A 380 -12.97 24.37 -18.21
N SER A 381 -13.30 24.43 -19.50
CA SER A 381 -13.65 23.25 -20.31
C SER A 381 -12.54 22.21 -20.40
N ASN A 382 -11.27 22.63 -20.36
CA ASN A 382 -10.10 21.75 -20.40
C ASN A 382 -9.78 21.08 -19.05
N LYS A 383 -10.24 21.65 -17.93
CA LYS A 383 -10.01 21.14 -16.56
C LYS A 383 -8.56 20.68 -16.35
N CYS A 384 -7.62 21.61 -16.40
CA CYS A 384 -6.20 21.34 -16.15
C CYS A 384 -5.54 22.41 -15.28
N TRP A 385 -4.40 22.06 -14.71
CA TRP A 385 -3.39 23.02 -14.29
C TRP A 385 -2.44 23.22 -15.45
N HIS A 386 -2.45 24.42 -16.03
CA HIS A 386 -1.49 24.80 -17.05
C HIS A 386 -0.29 25.45 -16.38
N ILE A 387 0.87 24.85 -16.53
CA ILE A 387 2.12 25.33 -15.93
C ILE A 387 3.17 25.59 -17.00
N GLU A 388 3.92 26.67 -16.83
CA GLU A 388 5.11 26.98 -17.63
C GLU A 388 6.32 27.03 -16.72
N ILE A 389 7.40 26.34 -17.11
CA ILE A 389 8.62 26.19 -16.30
C ILE A 389 9.82 26.64 -17.12
N SER A 390 10.49 27.70 -16.67
CA SER A 390 11.73 28.18 -17.29
C SER A 390 12.87 27.19 -17.01
N GLN A 391 13.66 26.88 -18.02
CA GLN A 391 14.71 25.86 -17.97
C GLN A 391 16.04 26.40 -17.47
#